data_AF-A0A6J2VWT2-F1
#
_entry.id   AF-A0A6J2VWT2-F1
#
_cell.length_a   1.000
_cell.length_b   1.000
_cell.length_c   1.000
_cell.angle_alpha   90.00
_cell.angle_beta   90.00
_cell.angle_gamma   90.00
#
_symmetry.space_group_name_H-M   'P 1'
#
loop_
_entity.id
_entity.type
_entity.pdbx_description
1 polymer ?
#
loop_
_entity_poly.entity_id
_entity_poly.type
_entity_poly.pdbx_seq_one_letter_code
_entity_poly.pdbx_strand_id
1 'polypeptide(L)'
;MTANEDQEMELEALRSIYEGDDSFKELTPTSFQFRIGDHDDSKAFLLDVSWPETYPASPPTISLDAFFNNRISAATKEHIISKLEEQVESNLGTAMMYTLFEWAKENQESLMENHKPVVSTVTPSANSETVNVTSSKKKEKKEQLTKAQKRKMTERRDNKGELPRGWNWVDVIKHLSKTGGKDDD
;
A
#
# COMPACT_ATOMS: atom_id res chain seq x y z
N MET A 1 34.01 12.58 14.55
CA MET A 1 33.43 12.57 13.21
C MET A 1 32.36 13.64 13.19
N THR A 2 32.23 14.35 12.08
CA THR A 2 31.12 15.26 11.86
C THR A 2 29.90 14.46 11.41
N ALA A 3 28.68 14.95 11.70
CA ALA A 3 27.45 14.27 11.30
C ALA A 3 27.39 13.95 9.79
N ASN A 4 28.03 14.78 8.96
CA ASN A 4 28.14 14.56 7.53
C ASN A 4 29.06 13.37 7.17
N GLU A 5 30.23 13.24 7.80
CA GLU A 5 31.12 12.09 7.61
C GLU A 5 30.44 10.78 8.04
N ASP A 6 29.71 10.80 9.17
CA ASP A 6 28.99 9.63 9.68
C ASP A 6 27.87 9.19 8.73
N GLN A 7 27.15 10.16 8.14
CA GLN A 7 26.13 9.90 7.11
C GLN A 7 26.74 9.31 5.83
N GLU A 8 27.85 9.85 5.34
CA GLU A 8 28.51 9.35 4.13
C GLU A 8 29.02 7.92 4.30
N MET A 9 29.63 7.61 5.45
CA MET A 9 30.08 6.26 5.77
C MET A 9 28.91 5.28 5.87
N GLU A 10 27.82 5.66 6.54
CA GLU A 10 26.63 4.81 6.63
C GLU A 10 25.97 4.62 5.25
N LEU A 11 25.91 5.66 4.42
CA LEU A 11 25.35 5.58 3.07
C LEU A 11 26.14 4.59 2.20
N GLU A 12 27.47 4.64 2.23
CA GLU A 12 28.32 3.71 1.49
C GLU A 12 28.11 2.26 1.98
N ALA A 13 28.00 2.07 3.29
CA ALA A 13 27.70 0.77 3.87
C ALA A 13 26.33 0.25 3.42
N LEU A 14 25.28 1.08 3.46
CA LEU A 14 23.93 0.71 3.00
C LEU A 14 23.93 0.33 1.52
N ARG A 15 24.62 1.09 0.66
CA ARG A 15 24.75 0.76 -0.77
C ARG A 15 25.44 -0.58 -1.00
N SER A 16 26.45 -0.90 -0.20
CA SER A 16 27.13 -2.19 -0.29
C SER A 16 26.29 -3.35 0.24
N ILE A 17 25.54 -3.14 1.33
CA ILE A 17 24.70 -4.18 1.94
C ILE A 17 23.51 -4.52 1.03
N TYR A 18 22.86 -3.49 0.46
CA TYR A 18 21.66 -3.62 -0.36
C TYR A 18 21.95 -3.57 -1.86
N GLU A 19 23.19 -3.85 -2.28
CA GLU A 19 23.54 -3.91 -3.70
C GLU A 19 22.72 -5.01 -4.39
N GLY A 20 21.87 -4.60 -5.35
CA GLY A 20 20.98 -5.52 -6.07
C GLY A 20 19.73 -5.96 -5.31
N ASP A 21 19.42 -5.38 -4.16
CA ASP A 21 18.14 -5.59 -3.46
C ASP A 21 17.08 -4.59 -3.93
N ASP A 22 16.06 -5.09 -4.64
CA ASP A 22 14.93 -4.28 -5.13
C ASP A 22 14.07 -3.66 -4.00
N SER A 23 14.24 -4.14 -2.77
CA SER A 23 13.51 -3.67 -1.59
C SER A 23 14.04 -2.32 -1.11
N PHE A 24 15.33 -2.03 -1.33
CA PHE A 24 15.95 -0.77 -0.94
C PHE A 24 16.04 0.19 -2.11
N LYS A 25 15.61 1.44 -1.90
CA LYS A 25 15.68 2.51 -2.88
C LYS A 25 16.24 3.76 -2.24
N GLU A 26 17.38 4.21 -2.75
CA GLU A 26 17.89 5.54 -2.48
C GLU A 26 17.11 6.56 -3.32
N LEU A 27 16.37 7.46 -2.66
CA LEU A 27 15.67 8.55 -3.33
C LEU A 27 16.58 9.77 -3.47
N THR A 28 17.30 10.08 -2.41
CA THR A 28 18.34 11.11 -2.34
C THR A 28 19.45 10.63 -1.39
N PRO A 29 20.63 11.27 -1.36
CA PRO A 29 21.71 10.88 -0.44
C PRO A 29 21.34 10.90 1.05
N THR A 30 20.23 11.54 1.41
CA THR A 30 19.72 11.62 2.79
C THR A 30 18.30 11.08 2.92
N SER A 31 17.72 10.47 1.90
CA SER A 31 16.35 9.92 1.97
C SER A 31 16.24 8.60 1.24
N PHE A 32 15.65 7.63 1.92
CA PHE A 32 15.61 6.23 1.53
C PHE A 32 14.20 5.71 1.65
N GLN A 33 13.89 4.74 0.80
CA GLN A 33 12.67 3.97 0.87
C GLN A 33 13.03 2.49 0.95
N PHE A 34 12.50 1.80 1.95
CA PHE A 34 12.73 0.37 2.14
C PHE A 34 11.40 -0.39 2.18
N ARG A 35 11.31 -1.48 1.41
CA ARG A 35 10.13 -2.36 1.40
C ARG A 35 10.31 -3.48 2.42
N ILE A 36 9.40 -3.54 3.38
CA ILE A 36 9.28 -4.65 4.30
C ILE A 36 8.24 -5.60 3.73
N GLY A 37 8.64 -6.86 3.54
CA GLY A 37 7.81 -7.92 2.97
C GLY A 37 7.84 -8.00 1.44
N ASP A 38 7.26 -9.09 0.93
CA ASP A 38 7.17 -9.36 -0.51
C ASP A 38 6.05 -8.56 -1.19
N HIS A 39 6.11 -8.45 -2.51
CA HIS A 39 5.13 -7.66 -3.27
C HIS A 39 3.69 -8.19 -3.14
N ASP A 40 3.54 -9.50 -2.97
CA ASP A 40 2.24 -10.17 -2.82
C ASP A 40 1.81 -10.33 -1.36
N ASP A 41 2.62 -9.86 -0.39
CA ASP A 41 2.25 -9.96 1.01
C ASP A 41 1.24 -8.89 1.42
N SER A 42 0.11 -9.34 1.95
CA SER A 42 -0.90 -8.48 2.58
C SER A 42 -0.34 -7.60 3.69
N LYS A 43 0.72 -8.09 4.35
CA LYS A 43 1.47 -7.44 5.43
C LYS A 43 2.76 -6.76 4.95
N ALA A 44 2.91 -6.51 3.65
CA ALA A 44 4.00 -5.67 3.19
C ALA A 44 3.70 -4.18 3.41
N PHE A 45 4.73 -3.38 3.68
CA PHE A 45 4.66 -1.93 3.76
C PHE A 45 5.96 -1.27 3.30
N LEU A 46 5.89 -0.01 2.88
CA LEU A 46 7.06 0.80 2.51
C LEU A 46 7.40 1.74 3.66
N LEU A 47 8.66 1.77 4.04
CA LEU A 47 9.20 2.68 5.05
C LEU A 47 9.99 3.77 4.34
N ASP A 48 9.54 5.02 4.49
CA ASP A 48 10.26 6.19 4.01
C ASP A 48 11.05 6.79 5.18
N VAL A 49 12.35 6.99 5.00
CA VAL A 49 13.22 7.55 6.05
C VAL A 49 14.08 8.65 5.48
N SER A 50 14.27 9.73 6.23
CA SER A 50 15.18 10.81 5.87
C SER A 50 16.07 11.25 7.03
N TRP A 51 17.31 11.59 6.70
CA TRP A 51 18.31 12.07 7.64
C TRP A 51 18.27 13.60 7.76
N PRO A 52 18.08 14.15 8.97
CA PRO A 52 18.40 15.54 9.23
C PRO A 52 19.92 15.78 9.21
N GLU A 53 20.34 17.04 9.10
CA GLU A 53 21.76 17.42 9.11
C GLU A 53 22.51 16.97 10.39
N THR A 54 21.79 16.78 11.49
CA THR A 54 22.32 16.38 12.78
C THR A 54 22.31 14.87 13.03
N TYR A 55 21.81 14.05 12.11
CA TYR A 55 21.85 12.59 12.24
C TYR A 55 23.30 12.07 12.10
N PRO A 56 23.75 11.08 12.90
CA PRO A 56 22.97 10.22 13.80
C PRO A 56 22.77 10.74 15.23
N ALA A 57 23.25 11.95 15.55
CA ALA A 57 23.05 12.54 16.88
C ALA A 57 21.57 12.90 17.16
N SER A 58 20.82 13.23 16.10
CA SER A 58 19.36 13.39 16.14
C SER A 58 18.65 12.24 15.42
N PRO A 59 17.40 11.93 15.80
CA PRO A 59 16.64 10.86 15.16
C PRO A 59 16.39 11.13 13.67
N PRO A 60 16.35 10.09 12.83
CA PRO A 60 15.88 10.22 11.45
C PRO A 60 14.36 10.47 11.43
N THR A 61 13.87 11.11 10.38
CA THR A 61 12.42 11.28 10.15
C THR A 61 11.88 10.05 9.45
N ILE A 62 10.96 9.34 10.08
CA ILE A 62 10.34 8.12 9.55
C ILE A 62 8.89 8.41 9.15
N SER A 63 8.48 8.00 7.97
CA SER A 63 7.09 8.14 7.50
C SER A 63 6.59 6.89 6.75
N LEU A 64 5.26 6.73 6.77
CA LEU A 64 4.55 5.61 6.12
C LEU A 64 3.51 6.13 5.12
N ASP A 65 3.78 7.28 4.51
CA ASP A 65 2.85 8.02 3.64
C ASP A 65 2.92 7.60 2.17
N ALA A 66 3.84 6.69 1.82
CA ALA A 66 3.87 6.05 0.52
C ALA A 66 2.49 5.52 0.11
N PHE A 67 2.11 5.74 -1.15
CA PHE A 67 0.82 5.32 -1.71
C PHE A 67 0.54 3.82 -1.51
N PHE A 68 1.59 2.99 -1.50
CA PHE A 68 1.51 1.56 -1.20
C PHE A 68 0.85 1.26 0.15
N ASN A 69 1.07 2.12 1.14
CA ASN A 69 0.58 1.98 2.50
C ASN A 69 -0.85 2.50 2.68
N ASN A 70 -1.54 2.95 1.63
CA ASN A 70 -2.93 3.44 1.75
C ASN A 70 -3.92 2.38 2.24
N ARG A 71 -3.58 1.10 2.08
CA ARG A 71 -4.34 -0.03 2.62
C ARG A 71 -4.17 -0.24 4.13
N ILE A 72 -3.23 0.47 4.75
CA ILE A 72 -2.88 0.36 6.17
C ILE A 72 -3.60 1.47 6.93
N SER A 73 -4.30 1.09 7.99
CA SER A 73 -5.04 2.05 8.81
C SER A 73 -4.09 3.03 9.51
N ALA A 74 -4.53 4.27 9.74
CA ALA A 74 -3.74 5.28 10.45
C ALA A 74 -3.26 4.78 11.83
N ALA A 75 -4.13 4.10 12.58
CA ALA A 75 -3.78 3.50 13.87
C ALA A 75 -2.66 2.44 13.76
N THR A 76 -2.65 1.65 12.68
CA THR A 76 -1.56 0.70 12.43
C THR A 76 -0.27 1.43 12.05
N LYS A 77 -0.35 2.49 11.23
CA LYS A 77 0.83 3.29 10.88
C LYS A 77 1.46 3.95 12.11
N GLU A 78 0.65 4.57 12.95
CA GLU A 78 1.08 5.18 14.23
C GLU A 78 1.72 4.14 15.15
N HIS A 79 1.14 2.93 15.23
CA HIS A 79 1.74 1.83 16.01
C HIS A 79 3.12 1.43 15.48
N ILE A 80 3.27 1.31 14.15
CA ILE A 80 4.56 0.97 13.52
C ILE A 80 5.59 2.07 13.79
N ILE A 81 5.22 3.33 13.60
CA ILE A 81 6.11 4.48 13.84
C ILE A 81 6.54 4.51 15.31
N SER A 82 5.60 4.37 16.25
CA SER A 82 5.91 4.35 17.69
C SER A 82 6.90 3.24 18.06
N LYS A 83 6.77 2.07 17.44
CA LYS A 83 7.69 0.95 17.67
C LYS A 83 9.08 1.18 17.06
N LEU A 84 9.15 1.83 15.90
CA LEU A 84 10.42 2.23 15.30
C LEU A 84 11.10 3.36 16.08
N GLU A 85 10.35 4.30 16.64
CA GLU A 85 10.88 5.36 17.50
C GLU A 85 11.55 4.80 18.76
N GLU A 86 11.00 3.72 19.35
CA GLU A 86 11.67 2.99 20.46
C GLU A 86 13.05 2.45 20.04
N GLN A 87 13.17 1.96 18.80
CA GLN A 87 14.45 1.49 18.26
C GLN A 87 15.40 2.64 17.93
N VAL A 88 14.88 3.75 17.42
CA VAL A 88 15.66 4.96 17.15
C VAL A 88 16.30 5.48 18.43
N GLU A 89 15.51 5.65 19.50
CA GLU A 89 16.01 6.14 20.80
C GLU A 89 17.13 5.26 21.37
N SER A 90 17.00 3.94 21.18
CA SER A 90 17.99 2.96 21.65
C SER A 90 19.31 3.00 20.88
N ASN A 91 19.32 3.53 19.65
CA ASN A 91 20.48 3.55 18.76
C ASN A 91 21.00 4.98 18.48
N LEU A 92 20.47 6.01 19.14
CA LEU A 92 20.90 7.40 18.97
C LEU A 92 22.41 7.56 19.16
N GLY A 93 23.00 8.40 18.32
CA GLY A 93 24.44 8.66 18.30
C GLY A 93 25.25 7.63 17.52
N THR A 94 24.61 6.64 16.89
CA THR A 94 25.27 5.66 16.01
C THR A 94 24.50 5.46 14.69
N ALA A 95 25.18 4.95 13.67
CA ALA A 95 24.57 4.53 12.42
C ALA A 95 23.53 3.42 12.67
N MET A 96 22.25 3.70 12.39
CA MET A 96 21.13 2.84 12.82
C MET A 96 20.23 2.36 11.67
N MET A 97 20.43 2.80 10.43
CA MET A 97 19.51 2.51 9.33
C MET A 97 19.42 1.02 9.02
N TYR A 98 20.56 0.34 8.95
CA TYR A 98 20.59 -1.11 8.74
C TYR A 98 19.85 -1.84 9.86
N THR A 99 20.10 -1.46 11.11
CA THR A 99 19.44 -2.02 12.29
C THR A 99 17.93 -1.80 12.24
N LEU A 100 17.48 -0.59 11.87
CA LEU A 100 16.06 -0.28 11.75
C LEU A 100 15.38 -1.10 10.66
N PHE A 101 16.01 -1.24 9.49
CA PHE A 101 15.46 -2.02 8.39
C PHE A 101 15.36 -3.51 8.71
N GLU A 102 16.42 -4.09 9.26
CA GLU A 102 16.41 -5.52 9.61
C GLU A 102 15.44 -5.78 10.76
N TRP A 103 15.41 -4.92 11.78
CA TRP A 103 14.45 -5.04 12.86
C TRP A 103 13.00 -4.95 12.35
N ALA A 104 12.70 -4.00 11.47
CA ALA A 104 11.36 -3.86 10.89
C ALA A 104 10.97 -5.10 10.07
N LYS A 105 11.94 -5.71 9.36
CA LYS A 105 11.76 -6.93 8.58
C LYS A 105 11.49 -8.14 9.46
N GLU A 106 12.26 -8.33 10.53
CA GLU A 106 12.07 -9.42 11.50
C GLU A 106 10.74 -9.29 12.26
N ASN A 107 10.30 -8.06 12.53
CA ASN A 107 9.10 -7.77 13.32
C ASN A 107 7.85 -7.48 12.48
N GLN A 108 7.90 -7.69 11.15
CA GLN A 108 6.80 -7.39 10.22
C GLN A 108 5.46 -7.96 10.69
N GLU A 109 5.43 -9.22 11.13
CA GLU A 109 4.18 -9.86 11.52
C GLU A 109 3.52 -9.19 12.73
N SER A 110 4.33 -8.77 13.71
CA SER A 110 3.87 -8.08 14.93
C SER A 110 3.44 -6.65 14.62
N LEU A 111 4.25 -5.93 13.83
CA LEU A 111 3.96 -4.58 13.36
C LEU A 111 2.63 -4.49 12.61
N MET A 112 2.25 -5.56 11.90
CA MET A 112 1.00 -5.67 11.16
C MET A 112 -0.04 -6.59 11.80
N GLU A 113 0.08 -6.92 13.09
CA GLU A 113 -0.88 -7.79 13.80
C GLU A 113 -2.30 -7.22 13.76
N ASN A 114 -2.43 -5.90 13.93
CA ASN A 114 -3.72 -5.20 13.94
C ASN A 114 -4.22 -4.83 12.54
N HIS A 115 -3.48 -5.19 11.48
CA HIS A 115 -3.87 -4.87 10.11
C HIS A 115 -5.10 -5.70 9.72
N LYS A 116 -6.23 -5.03 9.51
CA LYS A 116 -7.39 -5.57 8.82
C LYS A 116 -7.38 -4.99 7.42
N PRO A 117 -7.39 -5.81 6.35
CA PRO A 117 -7.46 -5.29 5.00
C PRO A 117 -8.70 -4.42 4.89
N VAL A 118 -8.51 -3.12 4.72
CA VAL A 118 -9.60 -2.18 4.48
C VAL A 118 -10.13 -2.51 3.10
N VAL A 119 -11.14 -3.37 3.03
CA VAL A 119 -11.95 -3.50 1.83
C VAL A 119 -12.66 -2.16 1.69
N SER A 120 -12.16 -1.31 0.80
CA SER A 120 -12.89 -0.13 0.33
C SER A 120 -14.12 -0.61 -0.42
N THR A 121 -15.13 -1.08 0.32
CA THR A 121 -16.48 -1.22 -0.18
C THR A 121 -16.96 0.20 -0.42
N VAL A 122 -16.98 0.62 -1.69
CA VAL A 122 -17.83 1.72 -2.14
C VAL A 122 -19.27 1.23 -1.99
N THR A 123 -19.76 1.24 -0.76
CA THR A 123 -21.16 1.00 -0.42
C THR A 123 -21.80 2.37 -0.33
N PRO A 124 -22.77 2.73 -1.19
CA PRO A 124 -23.57 3.91 -0.94
C PRO A 124 -24.34 3.70 0.35
N SER A 125 -24.14 4.62 1.31
CA SER A 125 -24.89 4.70 2.55
C SER A 125 -26.39 4.56 2.31
N ALA A 126 -26.96 3.48 2.83
CA ALA A 126 -28.34 3.45 3.25
C ALA A 126 -28.33 2.93 4.69
N ASN A 127 -28.67 3.84 5.61
CA ASN A 127 -29.22 3.64 6.95
C ASN A 127 -29.42 2.18 7.39
N SER A 128 -28.94 1.83 8.58
CA SER A 128 -29.81 1.30 9.65
C SER A 128 -29.07 1.16 10.98
N GLU A 129 -29.71 1.73 11.99
CA GLU A 129 -29.47 1.52 13.40
C GLU A 129 -29.76 0.07 13.84
N THR A 130 -28.99 -0.37 14.83
CA THR A 130 -29.35 -1.27 15.94
C THR A 130 -29.45 -2.80 15.79
N VAL A 131 -28.90 -3.42 16.85
CA VAL A 131 -29.14 -4.73 17.52
C VAL A 131 -28.72 -6.06 16.88
N ASN A 132 -27.55 -6.53 17.34
CA ASN A 132 -27.32 -7.75 18.14
C ASN A 132 -28.29 -8.95 17.94
N VAL A 133 -27.75 -10.14 17.59
CA VAL A 133 -27.81 -11.41 18.34
C VAL A 133 -27.31 -12.59 17.48
N THR A 134 -26.70 -13.52 18.19
CA THR A 134 -25.99 -14.76 17.89
C THR A 134 -26.65 -15.81 16.98
N SER A 135 -25.78 -16.66 16.40
CA SER A 135 -25.87 -18.13 16.23
C SER A 135 -26.23 -18.76 14.87
N SER A 136 -25.29 -19.62 14.42
CA SER A 136 -25.43 -20.92 13.72
C SER A 136 -25.88 -21.03 12.24
N LYS A 137 -24.97 -21.62 11.45
CA LYS A 137 -25.14 -22.55 10.30
C LYS A 137 -26.15 -22.23 9.19
N LYS A 138 -25.64 -21.89 8.00
CA LYS A 138 -25.85 -22.66 6.74
C LYS A 138 -24.96 -22.13 5.62
N LYS A 139 -24.29 -23.03 4.90
CA LYS A 139 -23.65 -22.74 3.60
C LYS A 139 -24.76 -22.42 2.59
N GLU A 140 -24.91 -21.17 2.20
CA GLU A 140 -25.77 -20.78 1.10
C GLU A 140 -25.01 -20.84 -0.23
N LYS A 141 -25.55 -21.65 -1.13
CA LYS A 141 -25.08 -21.86 -2.49
C LYS A 141 -25.29 -20.55 -3.24
N LYS A 142 -24.22 -19.83 -3.58
CA LYS A 142 -24.30 -18.64 -4.45
C LYS A 142 -25.05 -19.02 -5.72
N GLU A 143 -26.26 -18.49 -5.86
CA GLU A 143 -27.11 -18.66 -7.03
C GLU A 143 -26.39 -18.06 -8.23
N GLN A 144 -25.75 -18.92 -9.02
CA GLN A 144 -25.11 -18.49 -10.26
C GLN A 144 -26.19 -18.13 -11.27
N LEU A 145 -26.55 -16.85 -11.34
CA LEU A 145 -27.42 -16.31 -12.37
C LEU A 145 -26.84 -16.65 -13.75
N THR A 146 -27.66 -17.28 -14.58
CA THR A 146 -27.32 -17.63 -15.96
C THR A 146 -27.00 -16.37 -16.77
N LYS A 147 -26.18 -16.51 -17.81
CA LYS A 147 -25.77 -15.39 -18.70
C LYS A 147 -26.96 -14.61 -19.24
N ALA A 148 -28.08 -15.28 -19.50
CA ALA A 148 -29.33 -14.68 -19.94
C ALA A 148 -30.01 -13.84 -18.85
N GLN A 149 -30.03 -14.31 -17.59
CA GLN A 149 -30.60 -13.56 -16.46
C GLN A 149 -29.80 -12.29 -16.17
N LYS A 150 -28.46 -12.36 -16.27
CA LYS A 150 -27.60 -11.18 -16.13
C LYS A 150 -27.88 -10.14 -17.22
N ARG A 151 -27.99 -10.57 -18.49
CA ARG A 151 -28.30 -9.68 -19.61
C ARG A 151 -29.63 -8.95 -19.44
N LYS A 152 -30.68 -9.68 -19.01
CA LYS A 152 -32.01 -9.10 -18.79
C LYS A 152 -32.03 -8.07 -17.66
N MET A 153 -31.17 -8.22 -16.65
CA MET A 153 -31.05 -7.27 -15.55
C MET A 153 -30.31 -5.99 -15.97
N THR A 154 -29.32 -6.09 -16.86
CA THR A 154 -28.59 -4.93 -17.42
C THR A 154 -29.41 -4.13 -18.44
N GLU A 155 -30.38 -4.76 -19.11
CA GLU A 155 -31.26 -4.10 -20.09
C GLU A 155 -32.43 -3.33 -19.45
N ARG A 156 -32.56 -3.37 -18.11
CA ARG A 156 -33.62 -2.68 -17.39
C ARG A 156 -33.38 -1.16 -17.40
N ARG A 157 -34.22 -0.42 -18.13
CA ARG A 157 -34.22 1.05 -18.14
C ARG A 157 -34.67 1.61 -16.79
N ASP A 158 -34.09 2.74 -16.38
CA ASP A 158 -34.48 3.56 -15.24
C ASP A 158 -35.93 4.08 -15.41
N ASN A 159 -36.59 4.51 -14.33
CA ASN A 159 -37.85 5.27 -14.32
C ASN A 159 -37.85 6.52 -15.24
N LYS A 160 -36.68 7.02 -15.67
CA LYS A 160 -36.52 8.07 -16.69
C LYS A 160 -36.35 7.54 -18.13
N GLY A 161 -36.36 6.22 -18.34
CA GLY A 161 -36.18 5.59 -19.65
C GLY A 161 -34.72 5.49 -20.13
N GLU A 162 -33.76 5.94 -19.33
CA GLU A 162 -32.33 5.93 -19.66
C GLU A 162 -31.66 4.60 -19.27
N LEU A 163 -30.62 4.23 -20.02
CA LEU A 163 -29.78 3.07 -19.75
C LEU A 163 -28.64 3.47 -18.82
N PRO A 164 -28.16 2.56 -17.94
CA PRO A 164 -27.09 2.89 -17.00
C PRO A 164 -25.83 3.35 -17.72
N ARG A 165 -25.12 4.32 -17.12
CA ARG A 165 -23.79 4.75 -17.59
C ARG A 165 -22.88 3.54 -17.76
N GLY A 166 -22.18 3.47 -18.89
CA GLY A 166 -21.34 2.32 -19.25
C GLY A 166 -22.05 1.19 -20.00
N TRP A 167 -23.36 1.29 -20.30
CA TRP A 167 -24.06 0.32 -21.15
C TRP A 167 -23.47 0.20 -22.57
N ASN A 168 -22.94 1.30 -23.12
CA ASN A 168 -22.34 1.35 -24.45
C ASN A 168 -20.81 1.46 -24.43
N TRP A 169 -20.12 0.82 -23.47
CA TRP A 169 -18.66 0.86 -23.45
C TRP A 169 -18.09 0.44 -24.82
N VAL A 170 -17.27 1.32 -25.40
CA VAL A 170 -16.59 1.08 -26.68
C VAL A 170 -15.16 0.65 -26.34
N ASP A 171 -14.75 -0.51 -26.85
CA ASP A 171 -13.35 -0.92 -26.81
C ASP A 171 -12.55 -0.02 -27.76
N VAL A 172 -11.86 0.96 -27.17
CA VAL A 172 -11.12 2.00 -27.91
C VAL A 172 -9.99 1.39 -28.72
N ILE A 173 -9.35 0.32 -28.25
CA ILE A 173 -8.27 -0.37 -28.98
C ILE A 173 -8.84 -1.06 -30.22
N LYS A 174 -9.94 -1.79 -30.07
CA LYS A 174 -10.65 -2.42 -31.20
C LYS A 174 -11.25 -1.40 -32.18
N HIS A 175 -11.66 -0.24 -31.69
CA HIS A 175 -12.18 0.84 -32.52
C HIS A 175 -11.06 1.47 -33.35
N LEU A 176 -9.94 1.81 -32.72
CA LEU A 176 -8.77 2.39 -33.39
C LEU A 176 -8.09 1.41 -34.35
N SER A 177 -8.04 0.11 -34.01
CA SER A 177 -7.50 -0.91 -34.91
C SER A 177 -8.33 -1.07 -36.19
N LYS A 178 -9.59 -0.65 -36.19
CA LYS A 178 -10.48 -0.69 -37.36
C LYS A 178 -10.38 0.58 -38.22
N THR A 179 -9.94 1.70 -37.65
CA THR A 179 -9.81 2.99 -38.34
C THR A 179 -8.39 3.32 -38.77
N GLY A 180 -7.38 2.59 -38.30
CA GLY A 180 -5.95 2.84 -38.59
C GLY A 180 -5.38 2.22 -39.87
N GLY A 181 -6.21 1.88 -40.85
CA GLY A 181 -5.75 1.26 -42.10
C GLY A 181 -6.66 1.61 -43.27
N LYS A 182 -6.55 2.83 -43.77
CA LYS A 182 -7.03 3.20 -45.10
C LYS A 182 -5.89 4.00 -45.74
N ASP A 183 -4.95 3.28 -46.33
CA ASP A 183 -4.07 3.86 -47.33
C ASP A 183 -4.98 4.34 -48.46
N ASP A 184 -4.97 5.66 -48.73
CA ASP A 184 -5.54 6.26 -49.93
C ASP A 184 -4.68 5.82 -51.13
N ASP A 185 -5.27 5.09 -52.06
CA ASP A 185 -4.83 4.95 -53.46
C ASP A 185 -5.70 5.86 -54.33
#